data_AF-D3PRY2-F1
#
_entry.id   AF-D3PRY2-F1
#
_cell.length_a   1.000
_cell.length_b   1.000
_cell.length_c   1.000
_cell.angle_alpha   90.00
_cell.angle_beta   90.00
_cell.angle_gamma   90.00
#
_symmetry.space_group_name_H-M   'P 1'
#
loop_
_entity.id
_entity.type
_entity.pdbx_description
1 polymer ?
#
loop_
_entity_poly.entity_id
_entity_poly.type
_entity_poly.pdbx_seq_one_letter_code
_entity_poly.pdbx_strand_id
1 'polypeptide(L)'
;MAELSFQLNGRPVQISDVDPHTTLLAWLRQMGLTGSKEGCAEGECGACAVLLRKPDDRGSRLEAVNGCLLLLPSLAGQEVWTVEGLSSDAQLHPVQQAMLQGGSQCGYCTPGFVVSMAAEYYRKGREGFDLEALSGNLCRCTGYRPIRDAALALGQPAPDDPLARRCREPAPALGPLHYQAGPTYLRPASLSELFHALEEHPQARLVAGGTDVVVEVNQRFARAQVFLDLSALPELQTLRWGQGYVELGAGVPLSELERWLNGRIPLLAEWFPLFASRLIRNRATLGGNLGTASPIGDGPPVLLALGAEVVLASAVGERVLPLERFFTGYRQTARQPGEVIRAVRIPLPLAPQARFYKVAKRRMDDISTVAAAFALRLEAGLVQHIRIGLGGVAATPVRAYQTEAFLQGKPWDGRTVRAAAEVIRGEFRPIDDHRGSAAYRTAMLGNLLHKFYAETAEVWV
;
A
#
# COMPACT_ATOMS: atom_id res chain seq x y z
N MET A 1 -3.21 -1.61 -35.49
CA MET A 1 -3.94 -1.14 -34.30
C MET A 1 -3.17 -1.64 -33.09
N ALA A 2 -3.00 -0.82 -32.05
CA ALA A 2 -2.34 -1.31 -30.84
C ALA A 2 -3.30 -2.29 -30.15
N GLU A 3 -2.84 -3.50 -29.88
CA GLU A 3 -3.64 -4.55 -29.26
C GLU A 3 -3.08 -4.88 -27.88
N LEU A 4 -3.97 -5.03 -26.89
CA LEU A 4 -3.64 -5.57 -25.58
C LEU A 4 -4.49 -6.81 -25.33
N SER A 5 -3.89 -7.82 -24.71
CA SER A 5 -4.59 -9.07 -24.38
C SER A 5 -4.37 -9.46 -22.92
N PHE A 6 -5.40 -10.01 -22.29
CA PHE A 6 -5.38 -10.50 -20.92
C PHE A 6 -6.45 -11.58 -20.75
N GLN A 7 -6.50 -12.23 -19.59
CA GLN A 7 -7.54 -13.21 -19.28
C GLN A 7 -8.58 -12.60 -18.32
N LEU A 8 -9.86 -12.79 -18.63
CA LEU A 8 -10.99 -12.36 -17.82
C LEU A 8 -11.90 -13.55 -17.55
N ASN A 9 -12.10 -13.89 -16.26
CA ASN A 9 -12.94 -15.02 -15.85
C ASN A 9 -12.56 -16.33 -16.57
N GLY A 10 -11.25 -16.57 -16.72
CA GLY A 10 -10.70 -17.74 -17.42
C GLY A 10 -10.78 -17.69 -18.95
N ARG A 11 -11.28 -16.62 -19.56
CA ARG A 11 -11.38 -16.47 -21.02
C ARG A 11 -10.41 -15.42 -21.55
N PRO A 12 -9.79 -15.63 -22.73
CA PRO A 12 -8.94 -14.61 -23.34
C PRO A 12 -9.79 -13.42 -23.80
N VAL A 13 -9.27 -12.22 -23.59
CA VAL A 13 -9.84 -10.95 -24.07
C VAL A 13 -8.76 -10.24 -24.86
N GLN A 14 -9.14 -9.73 -26.03
CA GLN A 14 -8.35 -8.82 -26.84
C GLN A 14 -9.06 -7.47 -26.90
N ILE A 15 -8.30 -6.40 -26.75
CA ILE A 15 -8.80 -5.03 -26.83
C ILE A 15 -7.91 -4.25 -27.77
N SER A 16 -8.51 -3.46 -28.64
CA SER A 16 -7.84 -2.50 -29.51
C SER A 16 -8.41 -1.11 -29.30
N ASP A 17 -7.57 -0.09 -29.50
CA ASP A 17 -7.99 1.32 -29.63
C ASP A 17 -8.80 1.88 -28.45
N VAL A 18 -8.53 1.41 -27.22
CA VAL A 18 -9.06 1.96 -25.97
C VAL A 18 -8.07 2.93 -25.33
N ASP A 19 -8.55 4.09 -24.87
CA ASP A 19 -7.72 5.11 -24.19
C ASP A 19 -6.96 4.50 -22.99
N PRO A 20 -5.63 4.68 -22.86
CA PRO A 20 -4.83 4.20 -21.74
C PRO A 20 -5.29 4.67 -20.34
N HIS A 21 -6.05 5.76 -20.24
CA HIS A 21 -6.64 6.24 -18.99
C HIS A 21 -7.86 5.42 -18.54
N THR A 22 -8.40 4.57 -19.42
CA THR A 22 -9.57 3.75 -19.12
C THR A 22 -9.22 2.80 -17.99
N THR A 23 -10.02 2.86 -16.91
CA THR A 23 -9.88 1.91 -15.80
C THR A 23 -10.54 0.59 -16.14
N LEU A 24 -10.07 -0.50 -15.53
CA LEU A 24 -10.70 -1.81 -15.66
C LEU A 24 -12.19 -1.76 -15.29
N LEU A 25 -12.53 -1.05 -14.21
CA LEU A 25 -13.94 -0.91 -13.79
C LEU A 25 -14.80 -0.26 -14.88
N ALA A 26 -14.33 0.84 -15.47
CA ALA A 26 -15.06 1.54 -16.52
C ALA A 26 -15.28 0.63 -17.74
N TRP A 27 -14.22 -0.07 -18.16
CA TRP A 27 -14.28 -0.99 -19.30
C TRP A 27 -15.20 -2.19 -19.04
N LEU A 28 -15.10 -2.86 -17.89
CA LEU A 28 -15.96 -4.00 -17.53
C LEU A 28 -17.45 -3.63 -17.63
N ARG A 29 -17.81 -2.47 -17.07
CA ARG A 29 -19.19 -1.99 -17.06
C ARG A 29 -19.68 -1.64 -18.47
N GLN A 30 -18.82 -1.07 -19.31
CA GLN A 30 -19.14 -0.80 -20.71
C GLN A 30 -19.40 -2.09 -21.50
N MET A 31 -18.71 -3.17 -21.16
CA MET A 31 -18.90 -4.50 -21.77
C MET A 31 -20.08 -5.29 -21.17
N GLY A 32 -20.86 -4.70 -20.26
CA GLY A 32 -22.03 -5.34 -19.64
C GLY A 32 -21.72 -6.22 -18.42
N LEU A 33 -20.45 -6.36 -18.03
CA LEU A 33 -20.04 -7.00 -16.77
C LEU A 33 -20.20 -6.00 -15.62
N THR A 34 -21.45 -5.84 -15.18
CA THR A 34 -21.85 -4.77 -14.26
C THR A 34 -21.79 -5.16 -12.79
N GLY A 35 -21.33 -6.36 -12.45
CA GLY A 35 -21.21 -6.87 -11.08
C GLY A 35 -20.28 -6.01 -10.23
N SER A 36 -19.08 -5.70 -10.72
CA SER A 36 -18.20 -4.70 -10.08
C SER A 36 -18.81 -3.29 -10.18
N LYS A 37 -18.83 -2.56 -9.06
CA LYS A 37 -19.55 -1.28 -8.94
C LYS A 37 -18.60 -0.10 -8.74
N GLU A 38 -19.02 1.06 -9.23
CA GLU A 38 -18.37 2.33 -8.89
C GLU A 38 -19.01 2.93 -7.65
N GLY A 39 -18.24 3.13 -6.58
CA GLY A 39 -18.72 3.77 -5.35
C GLY A 39 -18.03 5.09 -5.02
N CYS A 40 -16.69 5.13 -5.10
CA CYS A 40 -15.87 6.30 -4.75
C CYS A 40 -14.82 6.68 -5.82
N ALA A 41 -14.47 5.76 -6.72
CA ALA A 41 -13.41 5.93 -7.74
C ALA A 41 -11.99 6.26 -7.20
N GLU A 42 -11.74 6.07 -5.90
CA GLU A 42 -10.44 6.30 -5.25
C GLU A 42 -9.92 5.13 -4.40
N GLY A 43 -10.63 4.00 -4.44
CA GLY A 43 -10.20 2.75 -3.79
C GLY A 43 -10.54 2.60 -2.30
N GLU A 44 -11.33 3.51 -1.73
CA GLU A 44 -11.77 3.45 -0.32
C GLU A 44 -12.94 2.49 -0.07
N CYS A 45 -13.88 2.36 -1.01
CA CYS A 45 -15.13 1.62 -0.73
C CYS A 45 -15.08 0.11 -1.01
N GLY A 46 -14.12 -0.34 -1.83
CA GLY A 46 -13.98 -1.74 -2.27
C GLY A 46 -15.11 -2.31 -3.13
N ALA A 47 -16.13 -1.53 -3.50
CA ALA A 47 -17.26 -2.01 -4.31
C ALA A 47 -16.85 -2.43 -5.74
N CYS A 48 -15.70 -1.96 -6.20
CA CYS A 48 -15.11 -2.28 -7.49
C CYS A 48 -14.14 -3.47 -7.46
N ALA A 49 -14.08 -4.20 -6.35
CA ALA A 49 -13.06 -5.24 -6.17
C ALA A 49 -13.13 -6.29 -7.29
N VAL A 50 -11.96 -6.70 -7.75
CA VAL A 50 -11.72 -7.84 -8.64
C VAL A 50 -10.57 -8.67 -8.07
N LEU A 51 -10.45 -9.93 -8.47
CA LEU A 51 -9.30 -10.76 -8.16
C LEU A 51 -8.26 -10.64 -9.25
N LEU A 52 -7.00 -10.46 -8.86
CA LEU A 52 -5.85 -10.53 -9.74
C LEU A 52 -5.05 -11.78 -9.38
N ARG A 53 -4.76 -12.62 -10.36
CA ARG A 53 -3.94 -13.82 -10.15
C ARG A 53 -2.46 -13.46 -10.18
N LYS A 54 -1.76 -13.72 -9.08
CA LYS A 54 -0.34 -13.37 -8.90
C LYS A 54 0.55 -14.59 -8.74
N PRO A 55 1.82 -14.51 -9.19
CA PRO A 55 2.82 -15.55 -8.93
C PRO A 55 3.00 -15.76 -7.44
N ASP A 56 3.18 -17.01 -7.03
CA ASP A 56 3.45 -17.40 -5.65
C ASP A 56 4.51 -18.51 -5.63
N ASP A 57 5.11 -18.80 -4.47
CA ASP A 57 6.27 -19.72 -4.37
C ASP A 57 6.06 -21.07 -5.09
N ARG A 58 4.82 -21.58 -5.07
CA ARG A 58 4.36 -22.70 -5.90
C ARG A 58 3.03 -22.35 -6.56
N GLY A 59 3.02 -22.20 -7.87
CA GLY A 59 1.81 -21.87 -8.63
C GLY A 59 1.45 -20.39 -8.54
N SER A 60 0.26 -20.09 -8.05
CA SER A 60 -0.27 -18.73 -7.96
C SER A 60 -1.16 -18.52 -6.73
N ARG A 61 -1.56 -17.27 -6.51
CA ARG A 61 -2.56 -16.86 -5.51
C ARG A 61 -3.50 -15.81 -6.11
N LEU A 62 -4.65 -15.62 -5.46
CA LEU A 62 -5.64 -14.61 -5.83
C LEU A 62 -5.54 -13.45 -4.84
N GLU A 63 -5.40 -12.23 -5.36
CA GLU A 63 -5.37 -11.02 -4.57
C GLU A 63 -6.54 -10.12 -4.96
N ALA A 64 -7.33 -9.69 -3.98
CA ALA A 64 -8.35 -8.68 -4.22
C ALA A 64 -7.70 -7.31 -4.41
N VAL A 65 -8.10 -6.60 -5.47
CA VAL A 65 -7.59 -5.27 -5.83
C VAL A 65 -8.74 -4.38 -6.30
N ASN A 66 -8.56 -3.06 -6.20
CA ASN A 66 -9.56 -2.09 -6.64
C ASN A 66 -9.56 -1.92 -8.17
N GLY A 67 -10.60 -2.42 -8.85
CA GLY A 67 -10.74 -2.28 -10.31
C GLY A 67 -10.80 -0.83 -10.81
N CYS A 68 -11.23 0.12 -9.97
CA CYS A 68 -11.25 1.55 -10.31
C CYS A 68 -9.85 2.19 -10.34
N LEU A 69 -8.81 1.52 -9.82
CA LEU A 69 -7.43 2.01 -9.78
C LEU A 69 -6.49 1.24 -10.71
N LEU A 70 -7.03 0.35 -11.54
CA LEU A 70 -6.27 -0.39 -12.54
C LEU A 70 -6.49 0.23 -13.91
N LEU A 71 -5.45 0.83 -14.49
CA LEU A 71 -5.47 1.22 -15.90
C LEU A 71 -5.49 -0.04 -16.75
N LEU A 72 -6.36 -0.09 -17.76
CA LEU A 72 -6.59 -1.27 -18.58
C LEU A 72 -5.30 -1.82 -19.23
N PRO A 73 -4.38 -0.99 -19.79
CA PRO A 73 -3.12 -1.50 -20.33
C PRO A 73 -2.22 -2.21 -19.32
N SER A 74 -2.31 -1.87 -18.03
CA SER A 74 -1.54 -2.55 -16.98
C SER A 74 -1.85 -4.05 -16.92
N LEU A 75 -3.03 -4.47 -17.38
CA LEU A 75 -3.48 -5.86 -17.36
C LEU A 75 -2.94 -6.71 -18.51
N ALA A 76 -2.23 -6.13 -19.48
CA ALA A 76 -1.66 -6.89 -20.58
C ALA A 76 -0.83 -8.08 -20.06
N GLY A 77 -1.21 -9.29 -20.48
CA GLY A 77 -0.62 -10.56 -20.06
C GLY A 77 -1.09 -11.10 -18.70
N GLN A 78 -1.97 -10.42 -17.96
CA GLN A 78 -2.44 -10.84 -16.64
C GLN A 78 -3.78 -11.58 -16.68
N GLU A 79 -4.22 -12.09 -15.53
CA GLU A 79 -5.51 -12.78 -15.37
C GLU A 79 -6.33 -12.16 -14.24
N VAL A 80 -7.55 -11.77 -14.56
CA VAL A 80 -8.51 -11.08 -13.69
C VAL A 80 -9.78 -11.90 -13.56
N TRP A 81 -10.34 -11.95 -12.35
CA TRP A 81 -11.66 -12.53 -12.09
C TRP A 81 -12.59 -11.51 -11.44
N THR A 82 -13.80 -11.39 -11.96
CA THR A 82 -14.87 -10.56 -11.41
C THR A 82 -15.83 -11.40 -10.58
N VAL A 83 -16.82 -10.77 -9.94
CA VAL A 83 -17.85 -11.49 -9.18
C VAL A 83 -18.63 -12.47 -10.06
N GLU A 84 -18.87 -12.12 -11.33
CA GLU A 84 -19.57 -12.96 -12.30
C GLU A 84 -18.79 -14.24 -12.61
N GLY A 85 -17.45 -14.16 -12.59
CA GLY A 85 -16.58 -15.31 -12.82
C GLY A 85 -16.49 -16.30 -11.66
N LEU A 86 -17.04 -15.96 -10.48
CA LEU A 86 -17.01 -16.85 -9.31
C LEU A 86 -18.14 -17.90 -9.32
N SER A 87 -19.25 -17.60 -10.00
CA SER A 87 -20.40 -18.51 -10.15
C SER A 87 -20.38 -19.20 -11.51
N SER A 88 -20.98 -20.39 -11.57
CA SER A 88 -21.41 -21.00 -12.83
C SER A 88 -22.93 -20.84 -13.00
N ASP A 89 -23.45 -21.09 -14.20
CA ASP A 89 -24.90 -20.94 -14.51
C ASP A 89 -25.81 -21.81 -13.60
N ALA A 90 -25.25 -22.82 -12.91
CA ALA A 90 -26.01 -23.74 -12.06
C ALA A 90 -25.66 -23.65 -10.56
N GLN A 91 -24.60 -22.96 -10.16
CA GLN A 91 -24.12 -23.01 -8.78
C GLN A 91 -23.42 -21.72 -8.33
N LEU A 92 -23.84 -21.22 -7.17
CA LEU A 92 -23.18 -20.12 -6.47
C LEU A 92 -21.85 -20.58 -5.87
N HIS A 93 -20.87 -19.70 -5.90
CA HIS A 93 -19.63 -19.86 -5.15
C HIS A 93 -19.93 -19.99 -3.64
N PRO A 94 -19.18 -20.77 -2.85
CA PRO A 94 -19.39 -20.89 -1.40
C PRO A 94 -19.49 -19.54 -0.67
N VAL A 95 -18.67 -18.57 -1.08
CA VAL A 95 -18.72 -17.19 -0.56
C VAL A 95 -20.04 -16.48 -0.91
N GLN A 96 -20.54 -16.61 -2.14
CA GLN A 96 -21.82 -16.03 -2.54
C GLN A 96 -22.96 -16.68 -1.76
N GLN A 97 -22.92 -18.00 -1.56
CA GLN A 97 -23.90 -18.75 -0.78
C GLN A 97 -23.92 -18.29 0.69
N ALA A 98 -22.76 -18.08 1.30
CA ALA A 98 -22.66 -17.60 2.68
C ALA A 98 -23.29 -16.21 2.86
N MET A 99 -23.15 -15.33 1.87
CA MET A 99 -23.71 -13.97 1.90
C MET A 99 -25.24 -13.92 1.86
N LEU A 100 -25.92 -15.01 1.45
CA LEU A 100 -27.39 -15.10 1.47
C LEU A 100 -27.97 -15.09 2.89
N GLN A 101 -27.16 -15.40 3.91
CA GLN A 101 -27.57 -15.41 5.33
C GLN A 101 -27.59 -13.99 5.94
N GLY A 102 -28.21 -13.03 5.25
CA GLY A 102 -28.33 -11.64 5.69
C GLY A 102 -27.08 -10.77 5.43
N GLY A 103 -26.05 -11.31 4.76
CA GLY A 103 -24.84 -10.57 4.36
C GLY A 103 -25.10 -9.51 3.29
N SER A 104 -26.29 -9.49 2.67
CA SER A 104 -26.69 -8.53 1.64
C SER A 104 -28.04 -7.89 1.97
N GLN A 105 -28.14 -6.57 1.83
CA GLN A 105 -29.39 -5.80 1.89
C GLN A 105 -29.63 -5.08 0.56
N CYS A 106 -29.11 -3.85 0.39
CA CYS A 106 -29.23 -3.12 -0.89
C CYS A 106 -28.46 -3.78 -2.05
N GLY A 107 -27.53 -4.69 -1.76
CA GLY A 107 -26.76 -5.44 -2.75
C GLY A 107 -25.57 -4.70 -3.38
N TYR A 108 -25.45 -3.38 -3.23
CA TYR A 108 -24.45 -2.60 -3.97
C TYR A 108 -23.00 -2.94 -3.62
N CYS A 109 -22.70 -3.10 -2.32
CA CYS A 109 -21.35 -3.46 -1.86
C CYS A 109 -21.08 -4.98 -1.93
N THR A 110 -22.12 -5.80 -2.08
CA THR A 110 -22.05 -7.26 -1.98
C THR A 110 -21.03 -7.87 -2.95
N PRO A 111 -20.95 -7.49 -4.24
CA PRO A 111 -19.91 -7.96 -5.16
C PRO A 111 -18.48 -7.73 -4.63
N GLY A 112 -18.21 -6.55 -4.08
CA GLY A 112 -16.89 -6.20 -3.54
C GLY A 112 -16.51 -7.07 -2.34
N PHE A 113 -17.44 -7.28 -1.40
CA PHE A 113 -17.23 -8.18 -0.27
C PHE A 113 -17.02 -9.63 -0.71
N VAL A 114 -17.81 -10.12 -1.66
CA VAL A 114 -17.68 -11.48 -2.19
C VAL A 114 -16.29 -11.69 -2.80
N VAL A 115 -15.79 -10.73 -3.56
CA VAL A 115 -14.45 -10.81 -4.17
C VAL A 115 -13.35 -10.80 -3.10
N SER A 116 -13.40 -9.88 -2.14
CA SER A 116 -12.41 -9.84 -1.05
C SER A 116 -12.43 -11.11 -0.20
N MET A 117 -13.63 -11.64 0.09
CA MET A 117 -13.79 -12.92 0.78
C MET A 117 -13.27 -14.10 -0.04
N ALA A 118 -13.45 -14.09 -1.37
CA ALA A 118 -12.92 -15.13 -2.24
C ALA A 118 -11.39 -15.13 -2.23
N ALA A 119 -10.73 -13.95 -2.25
CA ALA A 119 -9.27 -13.88 -2.14
C ALA A 119 -8.76 -14.56 -0.85
N GLU A 120 -9.38 -14.24 0.29
CA GLU A 120 -9.01 -14.85 1.58
C GLU A 120 -9.39 -16.33 1.66
N TYR A 121 -10.54 -16.74 1.09
CA TYR A 121 -10.99 -18.14 1.03
C TYR A 121 -9.95 -19.06 0.36
N TYR A 122 -9.24 -18.56 -0.66
CA TYR A 122 -8.18 -19.28 -1.36
C TYR A 122 -6.77 -19.03 -0.81
N ARG A 123 -6.61 -18.35 0.32
CA ARG A 123 -5.29 -18.15 0.95
C ARG A 123 -4.67 -19.51 1.32
N LYS A 124 -3.44 -19.74 0.90
CA LYS A 124 -2.71 -20.99 1.22
C LYS A 124 -2.45 -21.08 2.73
N GLY A 125 -2.67 -22.27 3.29
CA GLY A 125 -2.46 -22.53 4.72
C GLY A 125 -3.41 -21.75 5.63
N ARG A 126 -4.58 -21.34 5.11
CA ARG A 126 -5.58 -20.58 5.86
C ARG A 126 -6.08 -21.34 7.09
N GLU A 127 -5.80 -20.79 8.26
CA GLU A 127 -6.38 -21.19 9.56
C GLU A 127 -7.40 -20.13 9.99
N GLY A 128 -8.70 -20.45 9.84
CA GLY A 128 -9.77 -19.48 10.05
C GLY A 128 -9.80 -18.36 8.98
N PHE A 129 -10.69 -17.39 9.15
CA PHE A 129 -10.81 -16.28 8.19
C PHE A 129 -10.18 -15.01 8.78
N ASP A 130 -9.22 -14.41 8.08
CA ASP A 130 -8.67 -13.11 8.47
C ASP A 130 -9.60 -11.96 8.04
N LEU A 131 -10.23 -11.32 9.03
CA LEU A 131 -11.16 -10.21 8.79
C LEU A 131 -10.47 -8.95 8.23
N GLU A 132 -9.14 -8.84 8.32
CA GLU A 132 -8.41 -7.76 7.67
C GLU A 132 -8.62 -7.78 6.14
N ALA A 133 -8.85 -8.95 5.55
CA ALA A 133 -9.15 -9.06 4.12
C ALA A 133 -10.37 -8.22 3.68
N LEU A 134 -11.26 -7.89 4.61
CA LEU A 134 -12.47 -7.09 4.37
C LEU A 134 -12.31 -5.61 4.78
N SER A 135 -11.13 -5.20 5.23
CA SER A 135 -10.86 -3.85 5.76
C SER A 135 -11.12 -2.72 4.76
N GLY A 136 -11.10 -3.02 3.45
CA GLY A 136 -11.34 -2.05 2.38
C GLY A 136 -12.72 -2.12 1.75
N ASN A 137 -13.67 -2.80 2.38
CA ASN A 137 -15.04 -2.92 1.88
C ASN A 137 -16.00 -2.18 2.82
N LEU A 138 -16.70 -1.18 2.28
CA LEU A 138 -17.65 -0.39 3.04
C LEU A 138 -19.09 -0.86 2.78
N CYS A 139 -19.85 -1.05 3.85
CA CYS A 139 -21.28 -1.32 3.80
C CYS A 139 -22.04 -0.28 4.61
N ARG A 140 -23.07 0.32 4.02
CA ARG A 140 -23.92 1.30 4.70
C ARG A 140 -25.19 0.71 5.32
N CYS A 141 -25.54 -0.53 4.98
CA CYS A 141 -26.85 -1.11 5.29
C CYS A 141 -26.79 -2.20 6.37
N THR A 142 -25.85 -3.13 6.28
CA THR A 142 -25.89 -4.37 7.09
C THR A 142 -25.38 -4.23 8.52
N GLY A 143 -24.67 -3.13 8.83
CA GLY A 143 -23.95 -3.00 10.10
C GLY A 143 -22.79 -4.01 10.26
N TYR A 144 -22.32 -4.62 9.16
CA TYR A 144 -21.19 -5.56 9.05
C TYR A 144 -21.31 -6.90 9.78
N ARG A 145 -22.11 -7.01 10.85
CA ARG A 145 -22.25 -8.26 11.63
C ARG A 145 -22.57 -9.50 10.75
N PRO A 146 -23.63 -9.52 9.93
CA PRO A 146 -23.93 -10.72 9.15
C PRO A 146 -22.89 -11.03 8.06
N ILE A 147 -22.16 -10.01 7.56
CA ILE A 147 -21.04 -10.18 6.62
C ILE A 147 -19.86 -10.88 7.32
N ARG A 148 -19.54 -10.44 8.55
CA ARG A 148 -18.52 -11.07 9.39
C ARG A 148 -18.89 -12.52 9.71
N ASP A 149 -20.14 -12.77 10.09
CA ASP A 149 -20.61 -14.11 10.42
C ASP A 149 -20.53 -15.03 9.20
N ALA A 150 -20.88 -14.54 8.01
CA ALA A 150 -20.70 -15.27 6.75
C ALA A 150 -19.22 -15.62 6.47
N ALA A 151 -18.31 -14.66 6.65
CA ALA A 151 -16.87 -14.88 6.43
C ALA A 151 -16.29 -15.94 7.39
N LEU A 152 -16.63 -15.86 8.68
CA LEU A 152 -16.16 -16.79 9.70
C LEU A 152 -16.75 -18.20 9.55
N ALA A 153 -17.92 -18.33 8.90
CA ALA A 153 -18.54 -19.63 8.62
C ALA A 153 -17.94 -20.37 7.41
N LEU A 154 -17.07 -19.74 6.62
CA LEU A 154 -16.49 -20.35 5.42
C LEU A 154 -15.50 -21.48 5.76
N GLY A 155 -15.84 -22.70 5.35
CA GLY A 155 -14.93 -23.86 5.32
C GLY A 155 -13.83 -23.74 4.26
N GLN A 156 -13.08 -24.80 3.99
CA GLN A 156 -12.02 -24.78 2.96
C GLN A 156 -12.57 -25.00 1.54
N PRO A 157 -11.83 -24.60 0.48
CA PRO A 157 -12.13 -25.01 -0.89
C PRO A 157 -12.25 -26.53 -1.03
N ALA A 158 -13.22 -26.99 -1.80
CA ALA A 158 -13.34 -28.41 -2.14
C ALA A 158 -12.10 -28.87 -2.94
N PRO A 159 -11.69 -30.15 -2.85
CA PRO A 159 -10.52 -30.64 -3.59
C PRO A 159 -10.61 -30.48 -5.12
N ASP A 160 -11.83 -30.46 -5.66
CA ASP A 160 -12.15 -30.31 -7.08
C ASP A 160 -12.54 -28.88 -7.48
N ASP A 161 -12.45 -27.92 -6.56
CA ASP A 161 -12.77 -26.52 -6.81
C ASP A 161 -11.94 -25.96 -8.00
N PRO A 162 -12.59 -25.40 -9.04
CA PRO A 162 -11.91 -24.93 -10.24
C PRO A 162 -10.88 -23.82 -9.99
N LEU A 163 -11.19 -22.87 -9.11
CA LEU A 163 -10.27 -21.76 -8.80
C LEU A 163 -9.12 -22.23 -7.92
N ALA A 164 -9.37 -23.15 -6.98
CA ALA A 164 -8.30 -23.79 -6.22
C ALA A 164 -7.33 -24.57 -7.13
N ARG A 165 -7.84 -25.28 -8.15
CA ARG A 165 -7.01 -25.92 -9.18
C ARG A 165 -6.24 -24.89 -9.99
N ARG A 166 -6.89 -23.80 -10.42
CA ARG A 166 -6.25 -22.70 -11.13
C ARG A 166 -5.10 -22.07 -10.34
N CYS A 167 -5.22 -21.96 -9.01
CA CYS A 167 -4.14 -21.48 -8.14
C CYS A 167 -2.91 -22.41 -8.08
N ARG A 168 -3.03 -23.68 -8.47
CA ARG A 168 -1.87 -24.61 -8.54
C ARG A 168 -1.01 -24.38 -9.76
N GLU A 169 -1.60 -23.87 -10.83
CA GLU A 169 -0.87 -23.47 -12.03
C GLU A 169 -0.10 -22.15 -11.78
N PRO A 170 1.03 -21.92 -12.47
CA PRO A 170 1.75 -20.66 -12.40
C PRO A 170 0.90 -19.51 -12.96
N ALA A 171 0.96 -18.34 -12.32
CA ALA A 171 0.39 -17.13 -12.89
C ALA A 171 1.24 -16.66 -14.08
N PRO A 172 0.65 -15.98 -15.08
CA PRO A 172 1.41 -15.33 -16.14
C PRO A 172 2.46 -14.36 -15.58
N ALA A 173 3.66 -14.37 -16.17
CA ALA A 173 4.68 -13.39 -15.87
C ALA A 173 4.33 -12.04 -16.53
N LEU A 174 4.61 -10.95 -15.83
CA LEU A 174 4.43 -9.61 -16.38
C LEU A 174 5.58 -9.31 -17.36
N GLY A 175 5.26 -9.17 -18.65
CA GLY A 175 6.24 -8.86 -19.69
C GLY A 175 6.23 -7.37 -20.11
N PRO A 176 7.13 -6.94 -21.01
CA PRO A 176 7.13 -5.57 -21.52
C PRO A 176 5.84 -5.26 -22.30
N LEU A 177 5.52 -3.98 -22.44
CA LEU A 177 4.37 -3.51 -23.23
C LEU A 177 4.68 -2.16 -23.89
N HIS A 178 4.26 -2.02 -25.14
CA HIS A 178 4.09 -0.72 -25.79
C HIS A 178 2.67 -0.68 -26.35
N TYR A 179 1.84 0.20 -25.79
CA TYR A 179 0.45 0.37 -26.20
C TYR A 179 0.18 1.86 -26.48
N GLN A 180 -0.34 2.17 -27.66
CA GLN A 180 -0.62 3.54 -28.08
C GLN A 180 -2.03 3.65 -28.68
N ALA A 181 -2.87 4.47 -28.07
CA ALA A 181 -4.23 4.75 -28.52
C ALA A 181 -4.56 6.23 -28.21
N GLY A 182 -3.86 7.14 -28.91
CA GLY A 182 -3.73 8.54 -28.49
C GLY A 182 -2.55 8.66 -27.52
N PRO A 183 -2.79 8.72 -26.19
CA PRO A 183 -1.73 8.56 -25.21
C PRO A 183 -0.96 7.24 -25.36
N THR A 184 0.25 7.20 -24.84
CA THR A 184 1.14 6.04 -24.85
C THR A 184 1.28 5.44 -23.46
N TYR A 185 1.24 4.11 -23.37
CA TYR A 185 1.54 3.35 -22.17
C TYR A 185 2.71 2.40 -22.45
N LEU A 186 3.84 2.64 -21.79
CA LEU A 186 5.02 1.79 -21.90
C LEU A 186 5.23 1.05 -20.59
N ARG A 187 5.59 -0.22 -20.67
CA ARG A 187 6.04 -1.04 -19.55
C ARG A 187 7.41 -1.61 -19.90
N PRO A 188 8.51 -0.94 -19.52
CA PRO A 188 9.85 -1.46 -19.71
C PRO A 188 10.10 -2.72 -18.86
N ALA A 189 10.98 -3.61 -19.34
CA ALA A 189 11.38 -4.84 -18.64
C ALA A 189 12.77 -4.75 -17.98
N SER A 190 13.46 -3.62 -18.14
CA SER A 190 14.76 -3.34 -17.49
C SER A 190 14.94 -1.86 -17.16
N LEU A 191 15.85 -1.55 -16.22
CA LEU A 191 16.20 -0.15 -15.92
C LEU A 191 16.77 0.58 -17.14
N SER A 192 17.51 -0.11 -18.01
CA SER A 192 18.05 0.47 -19.24
C SER A 192 16.95 0.96 -20.18
N GLU A 193 15.95 0.11 -20.44
CA GLU A 193 14.77 0.48 -21.23
C GLU A 193 13.98 1.62 -20.60
N LEU A 194 13.83 1.60 -19.27
CA LEU A 194 13.16 2.67 -18.54
C LEU A 194 13.86 4.01 -18.73
N PHE A 195 15.19 4.05 -18.59
CA PHE A 195 15.93 5.30 -18.70
C PHE A 195 15.95 5.85 -20.12
N HIS A 196 16.06 4.98 -21.12
CA HIS A 196 15.86 5.37 -22.51
C HIS A 196 14.49 6.01 -22.74
N ALA A 197 13.42 5.38 -22.23
CA ALA A 197 12.06 5.92 -22.33
C ALA A 197 11.89 7.24 -21.56
N LEU A 198 12.60 7.45 -20.45
CA LEU A 198 12.60 8.71 -19.69
C LEU A 198 13.36 9.83 -20.40
N GLU A 199 14.39 9.50 -21.18
CA GLU A 199 15.09 10.46 -22.05
C GLU A 199 14.18 10.91 -23.21
N GLU A 200 13.47 9.95 -23.85
CA GLU A 200 12.52 10.25 -24.92
C GLU A 200 11.26 10.97 -24.41
N HIS A 201 10.83 10.68 -23.18
CA HIS A 201 9.63 11.22 -22.57
C HIS A 201 9.89 11.78 -21.15
N PRO A 202 10.59 12.93 -21.01
CA PRO A 202 10.95 13.48 -19.69
C PRO A 202 9.75 13.86 -18.81
N GLN A 203 8.58 14.09 -19.43
CA GLN A 203 7.33 14.42 -18.74
C GLN A 203 6.45 13.19 -18.46
N ALA A 204 6.93 11.97 -18.74
CA ALA A 204 6.14 10.77 -18.57
C ALA A 204 5.70 10.57 -17.12
N ARG A 205 4.45 10.15 -16.94
CA ARG A 205 3.90 9.83 -15.62
C ARG A 205 4.32 8.43 -15.24
N LEU A 206 5.21 8.32 -14.26
CA LEU A 206 5.58 7.04 -13.67
C LEU A 206 4.39 6.43 -12.92
N VAL A 207 4.15 5.15 -13.13
CA VAL A 207 3.10 4.39 -12.44
C VAL A 207 3.65 3.03 -11.98
N ALA A 208 3.20 2.56 -10.83
CA ALA A 208 3.45 1.20 -10.36
C ALA A 208 2.13 0.60 -9.88
N GLY A 209 1.77 0.82 -8.62
CA GLY A 209 0.49 0.38 -8.05
C GLY A 209 -0.75 1.08 -8.62
N GLY A 210 -0.60 2.33 -9.07
CA GLY A 210 -1.70 3.18 -9.56
C GLY A 210 -2.52 3.86 -8.47
N THR A 211 -2.28 3.56 -7.19
CA THR A 211 -3.16 3.94 -6.07
C THR A 211 -3.15 5.43 -5.70
N ASP A 212 -2.33 6.25 -6.34
CA ASP A 212 -2.31 7.71 -6.20
C ASP A 212 -2.50 8.37 -7.58
N VAL A 213 -1.72 7.93 -8.57
CA VAL A 213 -1.81 8.41 -9.96
C VAL A 213 -3.21 8.24 -10.56
N VAL A 214 -3.85 7.09 -10.36
CA VAL A 214 -5.17 6.83 -10.99
C VAL A 214 -6.29 7.58 -10.25
N VAL A 215 -6.09 7.96 -8.98
CA VAL A 215 -7.01 8.86 -8.28
C VAL A 215 -6.99 10.24 -8.95
N GLU A 216 -5.83 10.74 -9.37
CA GLU A 216 -5.74 11.98 -10.14
C GLU A 216 -6.41 11.85 -11.52
N VAL A 217 -6.29 10.70 -12.18
CA VAL A 217 -6.99 10.42 -13.44
C VAL A 217 -8.51 10.46 -13.25
N ASN A 218 -9.02 9.83 -12.19
CA ASN A 218 -10.45 9.68 -11.92
C ASN A 218 -11.10 10.96 -11.39
N GLN A 219 -10.50 11.60 -10.38
CA GLN A 219 -11.12 12.73 -9.67
C GLN A 219 -10.65 14.10 -10.13
N ARG A 220 -9.43 14.18 -10.68
CA ARG A 220 -8.84 15.46 -11.14
C ARG A 220 -8.75 15.54 -12.66
N PHE A 221 -9.25 14.53 -13.35
CA PHE A 221 -9.22 14.43 -14.81
C PHE A 221 -7.81 14.64 -15.39
N ALA A 222 -6.76 14.22 -14.64
CA ALA A 222 -5.40 14.29 -15.13
C ALA A 222 -5.25 13.39 -16.37
N ARG A 223 -4.63 13.91 -17.43
CA ARG A 223 -4.43 13.20 -18.70
C ARG A 223 -2.98 13.27 -19.14
N ALA A 224 -2.19 12.29 -18.69
CA ALA A 224 -0.79 12.19 -19.09
C ALA A 224 -0.69 11.69 -20.53
N GLN A 225 0.23 12.26 -21.32
CA GLN A 225 0.45 11.79 -22.69
C GLN A 225 1.21 10.47 -22.74
N VAL A 226 2.07 10.22 -21.74
CA VAL A 226 2.85 8.98 -21.62
C VAL A 226 2.79 8.47 -20.19
N PHE A 227 2.46 7.20 -20.02
CA PHE A 227 2.65 6.45 -18.78
C PHE A 227 3.86 5.52 -18.90
N LEU A 228 4.69 5.47 -17.85
CA LEU A 228 5.76 4.48 -17.70
C LEU A 228 5.46 3.58 -16.50
N ASP A 229 5.08 2.34 -16.79
CA ASP A 229 4.77 1.31 -15.79
C ASP A 229 6.03 0.61 -15.31
N LEU A 230 6.35 0.81 -14.03
CA LEU A 230 7.53 0.29 -13.36
C LEU A 230 7.36 -1.15 -12.86
N SER A 231 6.18 -1.76 -13.03
CA SER A 231 5.84 -3.03 -12.37
C SER A 231 6.54 -4.25 -12.93
N ALA A 232 7.10 -4.20 -14.15
CA ALA A 232 7.84 -5.30 -14.77
C ALA A 232 9.36 -5.22 -14.55
N LEU A 233 9.85 -4.28 -13.73
CA LEU A 233 11.28 -4.08 -13.48
C LEU A 233 11.80 -4.99 -12.34
N PRO A 234 12.55 -6.07 -12.63
CA PRO A 234 13.01 -6.99 -11.59
C PRO A 234 13.92 -6.32 -10.54
N GLU A 235 14.66 -5.27 -10.93
CA GLU A 235 15.56 -4.51 -10.05
C GLU A 235 14.81 -3.75 -8.94
N LEU A 236 13.51 -3.51 -9.14
CA LEU A 236 12.60 -2.90 -8.15
C LEU A 236 11.86 -3.94 -7.30
N GLN A 237 11.96 -5.23 -7.65
CA GLN A 237 11.23 -6.35 -7.03
C GLN A 237 12.12 -7.20 -6.12
N THR A 238 12.89 -6.55 -5.23
CA THR A 238 13.94 -7.22 -4.45
C THR A 238 13.76 -7.05 -2.94
N LEU A 239 14.19 -8.05 -2.16
CA LEU A 239 14.47 -7.92 -0.72
C LEU A 239 15.85 -8.52 -0.44
N ARG A 240 16.78 -7.75 0.11
CA ARG A 240 18.15 -8.22 0.38
C ARG A 240 18.59 -7.87 1.79
N TRP A 241 19.08 -8.85 2.54
CA TRP A 241 19.70 -8.67 3.84
C TRP A 241 21.22 -8.55 3.66
N GLY A 242 21.78 -7.39 3.97
CA GLY A 242 23.22 -7.12 3.92
C GLY A 242 23.87 -7.11 5.30
N GLN A 243 25.17 -6.80 5.35
CA GLN A 243 25.96 -6.81 6.60
C GLN A 243 25.68 -5.59 7.52
N GLY A 244 25.11 -4.50 7.00
CA GLY A 244 24.81 -3.29 7.78
C GLY A 244 23.46 -2.64 7.49
N TYR A 245 22.70 -3.16 6.52
CA TYR A 245 21.35 -2.71 6.20
C TYR A 245 20.54 -3.82 5.54
N VAL A 246 19.22 -3.67 5.57
CA VAL A 246 18.30 -4.42 4.71
C VAL A 246 17.78 -3.50 3.61
N GLU A 247 17.79 -3.98 2.37
CA GLU A 247 17.38 -3.23 1.19
C GLU A 247 16.03 -3.75 0.68
N LEU A 248 15.05 -2.84 0.60
CA LEU A 248 13.69 -3.08 0.16
C LEU A 248 13.52 -2.47 -1.24
N GLY A 249 13.18 -3.28 -2.23
CA GLY A 249 12.89 -2.83 -3.59
C GLY A 249 11.68 -1.91 -3.62
N ALA A 250 11.80 -0.78 -4.31
CA ALA A 250 10.79 0.27 -4.28
C ALA A 250 9.50 -0.09 -5.05
N GLY A 251 9.56 -1.09 -5.93
CA GLY A 251 8.44 -1.56 -6.75
C GLY A 251 7.65 -2.71 -6.14
N VAL A 252 8.10 -3.27 -5.01
CA VAL A 252 7.41 -4.38 -4.35
C VAL A 252 6.09 -3.86 -3.75
N PRO A 253 4.94 -4.52 -4.01
CA PRO A 253 3.69 -4.21 -3.33
C PRO A 253 3.83 -4.32 -1.80
N LEU A 254 3.14 -3.46 -1.06
CA LEU A 254 3.29 -3.42 0.41
C LEU A 254 2.86 -4.74 1.08
N SER A 255 1.84 -5.43 0.56
CA SER A 255 1.44 -6.75 1.08
C SER A 255 2.50 -7.84 0.82
N GLU A 256 3.26 -7.73 -0.27
CA GLU A 256 4.36 -8.65 -0.56
C GLU A 256 5.58 -8.34 0.31
N LEU A 257 5.89 -7.06 0.54
CA LEU A 257 6.91 -6.68 1.51
C LEU A 257 6.55 -7.17 2.91
N GLU A 258 5.30 -7.03 3.34
CA GLU A 258 4.79 -7.57 4.61
C GLU A 258 5.06 -9.08 4.71
N ARG A 259 4.68 -9.84 3.67
CA ARG A 259 4.89 -11.29 3.59
C ARG A 259 6.37 -11.67 3.66
N TRP A 260 7.22 -11.01 2.87
CA TRP A 260 8.65 -11.34 2.78
C TRP A 260 9.44 -10.95 4.03
N LEU A 261 9.06 -9.83 4.66
CA LEU A 261 9.68 -9.38 5.90
C LEU A 261 9.28 -10.26 7.08
N ASN A 262 8.05 -10.80 7.08
CA ASN A 262 7.54 -11.73 8.08
C ASN A 262 7.83 -11.27 9.53
N GLY A 263 7.51 -10.00 9.82
CA GLY A 263 7.71 -9.41 11.15
C GLY A 263 9.15 -9.06 11.54
N ARG A 264 10.17 -9.35 10.71
CA ARG A 264 11.60 -9.14 11.05
C ARG A 264 12.01 -7.67 11.19
N ILE A 265 11.17 -6.75 10.72
CA ILE A 265 11.29 -5.31 10.98
C ILE A 265 10.04 -4.90 11.77
N PRO A 266 10.09 -4.91 13.12
CA PRO A 266 8.90 -4.75 13.96
C PRO A 266 8.09 -3.49 13.65
N LEU A 267 8.76 -2.37 13.38
CA LEU A 267 8.07 -1.11 13.10
C LEU A 267 7.28 -1.12 11.79
N LEU A 268 7.76 -1.83 10.76
CA LEU A 268 6.99 -2.04 9.53
C LEU A 268 5.81 -2.99 9.78
N ALA A 269 6.00 -4.02 10.62
CA ALA A 269 4.95 -4.95 10.98
C ALA A 269 3.78 -4.28 11.73
N GLU A 270 4.07 -3.26 12.57
CA GLU A 270 3.02 -2.44 13.19
C GLU A 270 2.35 -1.48 12.19
N TRP A 271 3.09 -1.03 11.18
CA TRP A 271 2.60 -0.08 10.18
C TRP A 271 1.65 -0.72 9.16
N PHE A 272 2.01 -1.88 8.61
CA PHE A 272 1.23 -2.51 7.53
C PHE A 272 -0.27 -2.60 7.82
N PRO A 273 -0.75 -3.16 8.95
CA PRO A 273 -2.18 -3.30 9.20
C PRO A 273 -2.92 -1.96 9.39
N LEU A 274 -2.19 -0.87 9.66
CA LEU A 274 -2.75 0.47 9.83
C LEU A 274 -2.70 1.32 8.55
N PHE A 275 -2.00 0.85 7.51
CA PHE A 275 -1.86 1.55 6.24
C PHE A 275 -2.90 1.10 5.22
N ALA A 276 -3.89 1.97 4.95
CA ALA A 276 -4.97 1.72 4.00
C ALA A 276 -5.66 0.35 4.22
N SER A 277 -6.39 -0.12 3.21
CA SER A 277 -6.96 -1.47 3.17
C SER A 277 -6.06 -2.49 2.48
N ARG A 278 -6.37 -3.78 2.68
CA ARG A 278 -5.70 -4.89 1.98
C ARG A 278 -5.72 -4.72 0.45
N LEU A 279 -6.82 -4.24 -0.12
CA LEU A 279 -6.97 -4.04 -1.58
C LEU A 279 -5.98 -2.98 -2.11
N ILE A 280 -5.73 -1.94 -1.33
CA ILE A 280 -4.73 -0.92 -1.66
C ILE A 280 -3.33 -1.49 -1.49
N ARG A 281 -3.04 -2.19 -0.39
CA ARG A 281 -1.70 -2.75 -0.11
C ARG A 281 -1.23 -3.81 -1.10
N ASN A 282 -2.17 -4.54 -1.74
CA ASN A 282 -1.88 -5.47 -2.83
C ASN A 282 -1.33 -4.79 -4.12
N ARG A 283 -1.37 -3.46 -4.19
CA ARG A 283 -0.89 -2.70 -5.36
C ARG A 283 0.05 -1.56 -4.98
N ALA A 284 -0.22 -0.84 -3.91
CA ALA A 284 0.61 0.25 -3.42
C ALA A 284 2.04 -0.25 -3.20
N THR A 285 3.04 0.56 -3.55
CA THR A 285 4.46 0.23 -3.40
C THR A 285 5.13 1.24 -2.48
N LEU A 286 6.26 0.85 -1.88
CA LEU A 286 7.04 1.76 -1.03
C LEU A 286 7.56 2.97 -1.83
N GLY A 287 8.02 2.74 -3.06
CA GLY A 287 8.46 3.79 -3.97
C GLY A 287 7.34 4.75 -4.37
N GLY A 288 6.13 4.25 -4.61
CA GLY A 288 4.97 5.10 -4.86
C GLY A 288 4.63 5.95 -3.63
N ASN A 289 4.60 5.34 -2.45
CA ASN A 289 4.32 6.03 -1.19
C ASN A 289 5.31 7.17 -0.90
N LEU A 290 6.61 6.92 -1.10
CA LEU A 290 7.66 7.94 -0.97
C LEU A 290 7.59 8.98 -2.09
N GLY A 291 7.40 8.55 -3.34
CA GLY A 291 7.37 9.42 -4.52
C GLY A 291 6.23 10.43 -4.52
N THR A 292 5.07 10.09 -3.93
CA THR A 292 3.96 11.03 -3.73
C THR A 292 4.31 12.16 -2.76
N ALA A 293 5.24 11.94 -1.82
CA ALA A 293 5.68 12.92 -0.82
C ALA A 293 4.50 13.60 -0.07
N SER A 294 3.50 12.78 0.29
CA SER A 294 2.35 13.26 1.04
C SER A 294 2.76 13.65 2.47
N PRO A 295 2.43 14.86 2.97
CA PRO A 295 2.75 15.26 4.34
C PRO A 295 2.04 14.44 5.42
N ILE A 296 0.97 13.75 5.01
CA ILE A 296 0.11 12.90 5.86
C ILE A 296 0.27 11.41 5.51
N GLY A 297 1.32 11.05 4.75
CA GLY A 297 1.66 9.65 4.49
C GLY A 297 2.25 8.99 5.73
N ASP A 298 1.86 7.73 5.99
CA ASP A 298 2.29 6.99 7.19
C ASP A 298 3.64 6.28 7.02
N GLY A 299 3.99 5.90 5.79
CA GLY A 299 5.24 5.20 5.49
C GLY A 299 6.50 6.04 5.74
N PRO A 300 6.57 7.32 5.33
CA PRO A 300 7.76 8.12 5.56
C PRO A 300 8.11 8.32 7.05
N PRO A 301 7.17 8.64 7.97
CA PRO A 301 7.47 8.69 9.41
C PRO A 301 8.10 7.40 9.94
N VAL A 302 7.58 6.23 9.54
CA VAL A 302 8.13 4.93 9.93
C VAL A 302 9.57 4.75 9.45
N LEU A 303 9.83 5.06 8.18
CA LEU A 303 11.17 4.96 7.60
C LEU A 303 12.15 5.99 8.19
N LEU A 304 11.68 7.19 8.54
CA LEU A 304 12.47 8.22 9.22
C LEU A 304 12.90 7.77 10.62
N ALA A 305 12.02 7.11 11.38
CA ALA A 305 12.34 6.51 12.68
C ALA A 305 13.33 5.34 12.54
N LEU A 306 13.26 4.59 11.44
CA LEU A 306 14.23 3.55 11.11
C LEU A 306 15.58 4.09 10.65
N GLY A 307 15.70 5.41 10.39
CA GLY A 307 16.91 6.01 9.84
C GLY A 307 17.19 5.57 8.41
N ALA A 308 16.14 5.35 7.63
CA ALA A 308 16.26 4.81 6.28
C ALA A 308 16.93 5.78 5.29
N GLU A 309 17.50 5.20 4.25
CA GLU A 309 18.04 5.90 3.09
C GLU A 309 17.26 5.51 1.83
N VAL A 310 17.19 6.42 0.87
CA VAL A 310 16.58 6.19 -0.45
C VAL A 310 17.68 6.02 -1.48
N VAL A 311 17.60 4.94 -2.25
CA VAL A 311 18.48 4.68 -3.40
C VAL A 311 17.78 5.19 -4.66
N LEU A 312 18.39 6.19 -5.29
CA LEU A 312 17.92 6.79 -6.53
C LEU A 312 18.80 6.30 -7.69
N ALA A 313 18.17 5.89 -8.78
CA ALA A 313 18.85 5.38 -9.97
C ALA A 313 18.48 6.19 -11.21
N SER A 314 19.44 6.41 -12.10
CA SER A 314 19.26 7.03 -13.42
C SER A 314 20.18 6.37 -14.46
N ALA A 315 20.13 6.85 -15.70
CA ALA A 315 21.02 6.40 -16.78
C ALA A 315 22.51 6.52 -16.44
N VAL A 316 22.88 7.49 -15.59
CA VAL A 316 24.28 7.78 -15.24
C VAL A 316 24.78 7.07 -13.98
N GLY A 317 23.90 6.34 -13.28
CA GLY A 317 24.26 5.54 -12.11
C GLY A 317 23.28 5.68 -10.95
N GLU A 318 23.74 5.30 -9.75
CA GLU A 318 22.96 5.36 -8.51
C GLU A 318 23.55 6.37 -7.53
N ARG A 319 22.68 6.98 -6.72
CA ARG A 319 23.08 7.72 -5.52
C ARG A 319 22.17 7.39 -4.36
N VAL A 320 22.71 7.49 -3.16
CA VAL A 320 22.01 7.22 -1.90
C VAL A 320 21.81 8.53 -1.14
N LEU A 321 20.62 8.72 -0.59
CA LEU A 321 20.25 9.92 0.17
C LEU A 321 19.57 9.52 1.49
N PRO A 322 19.96 10.08 2.65
CA PRO A 322 19.18 9.94 3.87
C PRO A 322 17.75 10.41 3.65
N LEU A 323 16.76 9.66 4.12
CA LEU A 323 15.35 9.94 3.84
C LEU A 323 14.91 11.32 4.33
N GLU A 324 15.49 11.83 5.42
CA GLU A 324 15.23 13.18 5.93
C GLU A 324 15.60 14.30 4.95
N ARG A 325 16.49 14.03 3.99
CA ARG A 325 16.86 14.97 2.92
C ARG A 325 16.09 14.73 1.62
N PHE A 326 15.27 13.69 1.57
CA PHE A 326 14.52 13.32 0.38
C PHE A 326 13.31 14.23 0.15
N PHE A 327 12.64 14.69 1.21
CA PHE A 327 11.49 15.58 1.11
C PHE A 327 11.94 17.04 1.19
N THR A 328 11.75 17.78 0.11
CA THR A 328 12.22 19.18 -0.02
C THR A 328 11.11 20.20 0.17
N GLY A 329 9.85 19.76 0.17
CA GLY A 329 8.68 20.61 0.33
C GLY A 329 7.37 19.84 0.16
N TYR A 330 6.24 20.53 0.19
CA TYR A 330 4.92 19.93 0.04
C TYR A 330 4.79 19.18 -1.29
N ARG A 331 4.66 17.85 -1.25
CA ARG A 331 4.64 16.96 -2.43
C ARG A 331 5.85 17.14 -3.37
N GLN A 332 6.99 17.53 -2.80
CA GLN A 332 8.25 17.70 -3.53
C GLN A 332 9.33 16.77 -2.97
N THR A 333 10.17 16.26 -3.86
CA THR A 333 11.27 15.38 -3.51
C THR A 333 12.59 15.89 -4.07
N ALA A 334 13.70 15.36 -3.56
CA ALA A 334 15.05 15.63 -4.03
C ALA A 334 15.43 14.84 -5.30
N ARG A 335 14.47 14.19 -5.98
CA ARG A 335 14.71 13.51 -7.26
C ARG A 335 15.07 14.53 -8.34
N GLN A 336 16.11 14.22 -9.09
CA GLN A 336 16.48 14.92 -10.32
C GLN A 336 15.69 14.34 -11.50
N PRO A 337 15.53 15.10 -12.60
CA PRO A 337 14.94 14.58 -13.84
C PRO A 337 15.61 13.28 -14.28
N GLY A 338 14.82 12.28 -14.70
CA GLY A 338 15.30 10.96 -15.11
C GLY A 338 15.64 9.99 -13.97
N GLU A 339 15.71 10.44 -12.72
CA GLU A 339 15.91 9.52 -11.59
C GLU A 339 14.63 8.78 -11.23
N VAL A 340 14.73 7.55 -10.76
CA VAL A 340 13.66 6.78 -10.10
C VAL A 340 14.08 6.29 -8.72
N ILE A 341 13.11 6.05 -7.84
CA ILE A 341 13.37 5.40 -6.55
C ILE A 341 13.56 3.91 -6.83
N ARG A 342 14.78 3.41 -6.64
CA ARG A 342 15.11 2.01 -6.90
C ARG A 342 14.88 1.14 -5.66
N ALA A 343 15.31 1.62 -4.50
CA ALA A 343 15.18 0.89 -3.24
C ALA A 343 15.18 1.83 -2.02
N VAL A 344 14.85 1.25 -0.86
CA VAL A 344 14.99 1.86 0.46
C VAL A 344 15.93 0.99 1.29
N ARG A 345 16.93 1.58 1.92
CA ARG A 345 17.86 0.89 2.83
C ARG A 345 17.52 1.22 4.27
N ILE A 346 17.35 0.21 5.11
CA ILE A 346 17.13 0.38 6.55
C ILE A 346 18.38 -0.12 7.27
N PRO A 347 19.07 0.75 8.04
CA PRO A 347 20.30 0.36 8.73
C PRO A 347 20.04 -0.68 9.83
N LEU A 348 21.03 -1.53 10.06
CA LEU A 348 21.08 -2.54 11.13
C LEU A 348 22.20 -2.22 12.13
N PRO A 349 22.08 -2.60 13.41
CA PRO A 349 20.94 -3.31 14.01
C PRO A 349 19.74 -2.38 14.25
N LEU A 350 18.53 -2.97 14.21
CA LEU A 350 17.30 -2.26 14.55
C LEU A 350 17.27 -1.88 16.04
N ALA A 351 16.56 -0.79 16.37
CA ALA A 351 16.28 -0.44 17.75
C ALA A 351 15.44 -1.54 18.43
N PRO A 352 15.80 -2.00 19.66
CA PRO A 352 15.07 -3.08 20.33
C PRO A 352 13.63 -2.71 20.69
N GLN A 353 13.37 -1.43 20.96
CA GLN A 353 12.07 -0.93 21.30
C GLN A 353 11.61 0.02 20.20
N ALA A 354 10.51 -0.30 19.52
CA ALA A 354 9.96 0.53 18.47
C ALA A 354 8.44 0.40 18.44
N ARG A 355 7.75 1.52 18.19
CA ARG A 355 6.28 1.56 18.09
C ARG A 355 5.83 2.53 17.01
N PHE A 356 4.78 2.16 16.29
CA PHE A 356 4.07 3.05 15.37
C PHE A 356 2.67 3.36 15.89
N TYR A 357 2.33 4.64 15.92
CA TYR A 357 1.00 5.11 16.28
C TYR A 357 0.40 5.94 15.17
N LYS A 358 -0.85 5.60 14.87
CA LYS A 358 -1.71 6.32 13.94
C LYS A 358 -2.90 6.91 14.68
N VAL A 359 -3.03 8.22 14.63
CA VAL A 359 -4.21 8.95 15.08
C VAL A 359 -5.02 9.33 13.85
N ALA A 360 -6.22 8.79 13.75
CA ALA A 360 -7.17 9.02 12.67
C ALA A 360 -8.61 8.90 13.22
N LYS A 361 -9.63 9.18 12.40
CA LYS A 361 -11.04 9.07 12.81
C LYS A 361 -11.50 7.61 12.82
N ARG A 362 -10.87 6.76 12.01
CA ARG A 362 -11.06 5.30 12.01
C ARG A 362 -9.72 4.60 12.20
N ARG A 363 -9.79 3.37 12.74
CA ARG A 363 -8.59 2.57 13.02
C ARG A 363 -7.88 2.11 11.74
N MET A 364 -8.64 1.69 10.73
CA MET A 364 -8.15 1.19 9.44
C MET A 364 -8.74 2.04 8.32
N ASP A 365 -8.05 2.03 7.18
CA ASP A 365 -8.52 2.67 5.94
C ASP A 365 -8.94 4.14 6.11
N ASP A 366 -8.11 4.90 6.80
CA ASP A 366 -8.29 6.34 7.01
C ASP A 366 -6.93 7.05 6.90
N ILE A 367 -6.97 8.34 6.60
CA ILE A 367 -5.78 9.16 6.46
C ILE A 367 -5.43 9.76 7.82
N SER A 368 -4.14 9.73 8.16
CA SER A 368 -3.67 10.17 9.47
C SER A 368 -3.92 11.66 9.73
N THR A 369 -4.42 11.93 10.94
CA THR A 369 -4.31 13.24 11.59
C THR A 369 -2.87 13.41 12.11
N VAL A 370 -2.34 12.42 12.82
CA VAL A 370 -0.93 12.36 13.25
C VAL A 370 -0.44 10.93 13.09
N ALA A 371 0.72 10.79 12.43
CA ALA A 371 1.47 9.54 12.39
C ALA A 371 2.76 9.73 13.18
N ALA A 372 3.05 8.84 14.12
CA ALA A 372 4.26 8.92 14.95
C ALA A 372 4.93 7.55 15.05
N ALA A 373 6.20 7.51 14.72
CA ALA A 373 7.02 6.32 14.78
C ALA A 373 8.21 6.58 15.71
N PHE A 374 8.42 5.69 16.68
CA PHE A 374 9.48 5.79 17.67
C PHE A 374 10.39 4.57 17.57
N ALA A 375 11.71 4.79 17.65
CA ALA A 375 12.72 3.75 17.71
C ALA A 375 13.75 4.11 18.78
N LEU A 376 13.80 3.33 19.86
CA LEU A 376 14.52 3.63 21.10
C LEU A 376 15.54 2.54 21.42
N ARG A 377 16.73 2.98 21.83
CA ARG A 377 17.75 2.13 22.46
C ARG A 377 18.12 2.72 23.81
N LEU A 378 18.02 1.85 24.82
CA LEU A 378 18.43 2.14 26.19
C LEU A 378 19.74 1.42 26.51
N GLU A 379 20.57 2.05 27.33
CA GLU A 379 21.77 1.46 27.92
C GLU A 379 21.80 1.84 29.40
N ALA A 380 21.75 0.84 30.30
CA ALA A 380 21.66 1.04 31.75
C ALA A 380 20.54 2.03 32.18
N GLY A 381 19.37 1.96 31.54
CA GLY A 381 18.22 2.84 31.81
C GLY A 381 18.34 4.25 31.26
N LEU A 382 19.45 4.60 30.60
CA LEU A 382 19.66 5.88 29.93
C LEU A 382 19.32 5.77 28.43
N VAL A 383 18.78 6.84 27.86
CA VAL A 383 18.52 6.92 26.42
C VAL A 383 19.84 7.05 25.66
N GLN A 384 20.30 5.96 25.05
CA GLN A 384 21.49 5.97 24.21
C GLN A 384 21.18 6.67 22.87
N HIS A 385 20.07 6.30 22.25
CA HIS A 385 19.48 7.04 21.13
C HIS A 385 17.98 6.80 21.03
N ILE A 386 17.28 7.80 20.51
CA ILE A 386 15.89 7.69 20.07
C ILE A 386 15.75 8.37 18.71
N ARG A 387 14.98 7.77 17.81
CA ARG A 387 14.56 8.37 16.54
C ARG A 387 13.04 8.48 16.54
N ILE A 388 12.54 9.66 16.16
CA ILE A 388 11.13 10.02 16.20
C ILE A 388 10.75 10.57 14.82
N GLY A 389 10.06 9.75 14.03
CA GLY A 389 9.51 10.17 12.74
C GLY A 389 8.05 10.57 12.87
N LEU A 390 7.67 11.71 12.28
CA LEU A 390 6.33 12.30 12.41
C LEU A 390 5.73 12.67 11.05
N GLY A 391 4.42 12.47 10.92
CA GLY A 391 3.61 12.86 9.77
C GLY A 391 2.36 13.63 10.22
N GLY A 392 1.85 14.51 9.35
CA GLY A 392 0.70 15.36 9.65
C GLY A 392 0.97 16.51 10.62
N VAL A 393 2.22 16.87 10.86
CA VAL A 393 2.56 17.98 11.78
C VAL A 393 3.40 19.10 11.15
N ALA A 394 3.80 18.91 9.89
CA ALA A 394 4.54 19.87 9.08
C ALA A 394 4.18 19.71 7.59
N ALA A 395 4.77 20.54 6.73
CA ALA A 395 4.57 20.48 5.27
C ALA A 395 5.19 19.24 4.61
N THR A 396 6.05 18.52 5.32
CA THR A 396 6.67 17.24 4.94
C THR A 396 6.67 16.30 6.15
N PRO A 397 6.91 15.00 5.95
CA PRO A 397 7.31 14.11 7.03
C PRO A 397 8.64 14.59 7.64
N VAL A 398 8.76 14.55 8.97
CA VAL A 398 9.88 15.18 9.71
C VAL A 398 10.40 14.31 10.85
N ARG A 399 11.60 14.64 11.32
CA ARG A 399 12.21 14.10 12.56
C ARG A 399 12.07 15.12 13.69
N ALA A 400 11.81 14.65 14.91
CA ALA A 400 11.73 15.50 16.10
C ALA A 400 13.10 15.71 16.75
N TYR A 401 14.03 16.34 16.02
CA TYR A 401 15.43 16.50 16.42
C TYR A 401 15.62 17.22 17.77
N GLN A 402 14.80 18.22 18.09
CA GLN A 402 14.92 18.92 19.37
C GLN A 402 14.55 18.00 20.53
N THR A 403 13.48 17.22 20.35
CA THR A 403 13.04 16.21 21.32
C THR A 403 14.04 15.07 21.46
N GLU A 404 14.59 14.57 20.34
CA GLU A 404 15.62 13.53 20.33
C GLU A 404 16.87 13.98 21.09
N ALA A 405 17.38 15.19 20.79
CA ALA A 405 18.54 15.76 21.48
C ALA A 405 18.27 16.02 22.97
N PHE A 406 17.04 16.41 23.33
CA PHE A 406 16.66 16.56 24.73
C PHE A 406 16.73 15.24 25.48
N LEU A 407 16.30 14.13 24.87
CA LEU A 407 16.23 12.82 25.54
C LEU A 407 17.61 12.14 25.65
N GLN A 408 18.52 12.39 24.71
CA GLN A 408 19.82 11.73 24.66
C GLN A 408 20.61 11.86 25.98
N GLY A 409 21.08 10.72 26.49
CA GLY A 409 21.83 10.62 27.75
C GLY A 409 21.00 10.76 29.03
N LYS A 410 19.70 11.04 28.94
CA LYS A 410 18.83 11.16 30.13
C LYS A 410 18.22 9.81 30.53
N PRO A 411 17.83 9.65 31.82
CA PRO A 411 17.06 8.49 32.26
C PRO A 411 15.73 8.36 31.51
N TRP A 412 15.38 7.15 31.10
CA TRP A 412 14.07 6.84 30.54
C TRP A 412 13.05 6.68 31.65
N ASP A 413 12.66 7.79 32.27
CA ASP A 413 11.70 7.85 33.37
C ASP A 413 10.56 8.84 33.12
N GLY A 414 9.50 8.74 33.93
CA GLY A 414 8.31 9.56 33.78
C GLY A 414 8.56 11.07 33.93
N ARG A 415 9.59 11.49 34.67
CA ARG A 415 9.93 12.91 34.83
C ARG A 415 10.55 13.45 33.55
N THR A 416 11.53 12.72 33.00
CA THR A 416 12.21 13.06 31.76
C THR A 416 11.24 13.06 30.59
N VAL A 417 10.36 12.05 30.51
CA VAL A 417 9.37 11.95 29.43
C VAL A 417 8.32 13.06 29.51
N ARG A 418 7.85 13.46 30.71
CA ARG A 418 6.99 14.65 30.86
C ARG A 418 7.64 15.92 30.36
N ALA A 419 8.92 16.14 30.65
CA ALA A 419 9.63 17.30 30.13
C ALA A 419 9.82 17.22 28.60
N ALA A 420 10.15 16.05 28.06
CA ALA A 420 10.28 15.84 26.61
C ALA A 420 8.95 16.01 25.87
N ALA A 421 7.83 15.67 26.50
CA ALA A 421 6.50 15.87 25.94
C ALA A 421 6.17 17.37 25.76
N GLU A 422 6.69 18.27 26.59
CA GLU A 422 6.58 19.71 26.34
C GLU A 422 7.48 20.16 25.18
N VAL A 423 8.68 19.58 25.05
CA VAL A 423 9.59 19.89 23.94
C VAL A 423 8.94 19.53 22.59
N ILE A 424 8.42 18.32 22.45
CA ILE A 424 7.82 17.87 21.17
C ILE A 424 6.55 18.66 20.81
N ARG A 425 5.81 19.17 21.81
CA ARG A 425 4.65 20.05 21.59
C ARG A 425 5.06 21.41 21.02
N GLY A 426 6.21 21.94 21.42
CA GLY A 426 6.74 23.22 20.96
C GLY A 426 7.55 23.15 19.67
N GLU A 427 7.96 21.94 19.24
CA GLU A 427 8.89 21.74 18.13
C GLU A 427 8.27 22.04 16.74
N PHE A 428 6.95 21.89 16.61
CA PHE A 428 6.25 22.01 15.32
C PHE A 428 5.06 22.98 15.39
N ARG A 429 4.66 23.50 14.22
CA ARG A 429 3.50 24.38 14.04
C ARG A 429 2.52 23.76 13.05
N PRO A 430 1.73 22.74 13.46
CA PRO A 430 0.73 22.13 12.59
C PRO A 430 -0.35 23.12 12.16
N ILE A 431 -1.03 22.82 11.06
CA ILE A 431 -2.18 23.59 10.56
C ILE A 431 -3.51 22.91 10.92
N ASP A 432 -4.59 23.68 10.91
CA ASP A 432 -5.95 23.15 10.92
C ASP A 432 -6.31 22.58 9.54
N ASP A 433 -7.01 21.43 9.52
CA ASP A 433 -7.69 20.92 8.34
C ASP A 433 -8.91 20.05 8.72
N HIS A 434 -9.54 19.42 7.74
CA HIS A 434 -10.69 18.53 7.96
C HIS A 434 -10.37 17.24 8.75
N ARG A 435 -9.10 16.90 8.95
CA ARG A 435 -8.63 15.72 9.69
C ARG A 435 -8.37 16.03 11.16
N GLY A 436 -8.09 17.29 11.50
CA GLY A 436 -7.97 17.72 12.88
C GLY A 436 -7.36 19.10 13.02
N SER A 437 -7.61 19.74 14.16
CA SER A 437 -7.04 21.05 14.47
C SER A 437 -5.55 20.96 14.79
N ALA A 438 -4.85 22.08 14.60
CA ALA A 438 -3.47 22.28 15.01
C ALA A 438 -3.28 21.97 16.50
N ALA A 439 -4.19 22.47 17.36
CA ALA A 439 -4.15 22.22 18.80
C ALA A 439 -4.28 20.71 19.13
N TYR A 440 -5.16 19.99 18.44
CA TYR A 440 -5.30 18.54 18.63
C TYR A 440 -4.03 17.80 18.18
N ARG A 441 -3.47 18.14 17.02
CA ARG A 441 -2.22 17.56 16.50
C ARG A 441 -1.07 17.76 17.50
N THR A 442 -0.89 18.98 18.01
CA THR A 442 0.11 19.31 19.03
C THR A 442 -0.11 18.50 20.31
N ALA A 443 -1.34 18.41 20.81
CA ALA A 443 -1.65 17.61 22.00
C ALA A 443 -1.29 16.13 21.81
N MET A 444 -1.57 15.57 20.63
CA MET A 444 -1.25 14.18 20.30
C MET A 444 0.25 13.90 20.30
N LEU A 445 1.11 14.83 19.85
CA LEU A 445 2.57 14.62 19.87
C LEU A 445 3.09 14.27 21.27
N GLY A 446 2.72 15.06 22.29
CA GLY A 446 3.12 14.79 23.67
C GLY A 446 2.46 13.51 24.24
N ASN A 447 1.19 13.28 23.94
CA ASN A 447 0.46 12.10 24.43
C ASN A 447 0.98 10.79 23.83
N LEU A 448 1.38 10.79 22.56
CA LEU A 448 1.97 9.62 21.91
C LEU A 448 3.35 9.29 22.48
N LEU A 449 4.15 10.29 22.86
CA LEU A 449 5.40 10.07 23.58
C LEU A 449 5.16 9.48 24.98
N HIS A 450 4.13 9.95 25.70
CA HIS A 450 3.72 9.35 26.97
C HIS A 450 3.26 7.89 26.82
N LYS A 451 2.48 7.61 25.78
CA LYS A 451 2.04 6.25 25.47
C LYS A 451 3.22 5.35 25.15
N PHE A 452 4.17 5.83 24.33
CA PHE A 452 5.39 5.10 24.02
C PHE A 452 6.20 4.76 25.28
N TYR A 453 6.35 5.71 26.19
CA TYR A 453 6.98 5.46 27.48
C TYR A 453 6.25 4.40 28.29
N ALA A 454 4.91 4.49 28.43
CA ALA A 454 4.14 3.51 29.18
C ALA A 454 4.32 2.08 28.63
N GLU A 455 4.40 1.92 27.31
CA GLU A 455 4.59 0.62 26.64
C GLU A 455 6.04 0.11 26.63
N THR A 456 7.01 0.92 27.08
CA THR A 456 8.45 0.59 27.03
C THR A 456 9.16 0.65 28.38
N ALA A 457 8.54 1.29 29.38
CA ALA A 457 9.07 1.41 30.74
C ALA A 457 9.11 0.06 31.49
N GLU A 458 8.23 -0.88 31.15
CA GLU A 458 8.07 -2.17 31.85
C GLU A 458 9.00 -3.29 31.36
N VAL A 459 9.94 -3.01 30.44
CA VAL A 459 10.87 -4.03 29.90
C VAL A 459 12.08 -4.27 30.84
N TRP A 460 12.03 -3.75 32.07
CA TRP A 460 13.05 -3.95 33.11
C TRP A 460 12.39 -4.23 34.46
N VAL A 461 11.92 -5.45 34.66
CA VAL A 461 11.84 -6.08 35.99
C VAL A 461 12.62 -7.38 35.95
#